data_AF-A0A8H5LLW4-F1
#
_entry.id   AF-A0A8H5LLW4-F1
#
_cell.length_a   1.000
_cell.length_b   1.000
_cell.length_c   1.000
_cell.angle_alpha   90.00
_cell.angle_beta   90.00
_cell.angle_gamma   90.00
#
_symmetry.space_group_name_H-M   'P 1'
#
loop_
_entity.id
_entity.type
_entity.pdbx_description
1 polymer ?
#
loop_
_entity_poly.entity_id
_entity_poly.type
_entity_poly.pdbx_seq_one_letter_code
_entity_poly.pdbx_strand_id
1 'polypeptide(L)'
;MLEYICNSLRSVIDQGTILHFIHQSFVDFLLSPECPDEFAIKEVEQQHQLSVLCLTTMLQQLHFNICRLDTSSLKNADVPDIENRVKTNILPLLSYANCFVAGHLHHTAFDEHLMDEVRTVFKEKLLYWLEVMSLLKEMNRVVPILRTILNCVIMQENGITEFVRDALQFVAAFGVPITQSAPHIYLSALPFAPEQSLVGKYFLPRFPRLLTLTTGKPDHWSQCVFVLESNLNDPITAVTFSHDERSFASVSRKGSICIWDSEMGIQISGPFTIQSTQPGFNISGLDFSPDRKHVIANYPKGRWS
;
A
#
# COMPACT_ATOMS: atom_id res chain seq x y z
N MET A 1 -8.79 -40.83 1.68
CA MET A 1 -8.61 -40.34 3.07
C MET A 1 -8.98 -38.88 3.18
N LEU A 2 -8.43 -37.98 2.35
CA LEU A 2 -8.80 -36.55 2.36
C LEU A 2 -10.30 -36.30 2.10
N GLU A 3 -10.89 -36.95 1.09
CA GLU A 3 -12.35 -36.85 0.80
C GLU A 3 -13.23 -37.24 1.99
N TYR A 4 -12.83 -38.24 2.76
CA TYR A 4 -13.58 -38.70 3.94
C TYR A 4 -13.58 -37.63 5.03
N ILE A 5 -12.40 -37.06 5.32
CA ILE A 5 -12.25 -35.97 6.31
C ILE A 5 -13.02 -34.72 5.85
N CYS A 6 -12.88 -34.32 4.57
CA CYS A 6 -13.60 -33.19 4.01
C CYS A 6 -15.12 -33.41 4.08
N ASN A 7 -15.62 -34.62 3.82
CA ASN A 7 -17.05 -34.94 3.91
C ASN A 7 -17.56 -34.90 5.35
N SER A 8 -16.78 -35.37 6.32
CA SER A 8 -17.12 -35.31 7.75
C SER A 8 -17.11 -33.88 8.31
N LEU A 9 -16.41 -32.95 7.66
CA LEU A 9 -16.31 -31.55 8.07
C LEU A 9 -17.14 -30.58 7.20
N ARG A 10 -18.06 -31.09 6.36
CA ARG A 10 -18.92 -30.25 5.48
C ARG A 10 -19.76 -29.21 6.21
N SER A 11 -20.05 -29.40 7.49
CA SER A 11 -20.78 -28.42 8.30
C SER A 11 -19.93 -27.18 8.65
N VAL A 12 -18.61 -27.28 8.53
CA VAL A 12 -17.65 -26.24 8.93
C VAL A 12 -16.62 -25.90 7.84
N ILE A 13 -16.60 -26.61 6.72
CA ILE A 13 -15.69 -26.41 5.58
C ILE A 13 -16.46 -26.36 4.26
N ASP A 14 -16.17 -25.34 3.44
CA ASP A 14 -16.67 -25.24 2.07
C ASP A 14 -15.75 -26.02 1.11
N GLN A 15 -16.35 -26.86 0.27
CA GLN A 15 -15.66 -27.76 -0.66
C GLN A 15 -15.63 -27.18 -2.10
N GLY A 16 -15.44 -25.87 -2.23
CA GLY A 16 -15.19 -25.21 -3.51
C GLY A 16 -13.82 -25.56 -4.11
N THR A 17 -13.36 -24.76 -5.08
CA THR A 17 -12.01 -24.88 -5.66
C THR A 17 -10.89 -24.56 -4.66
N ILE A 18 -11.22 -23.87 -3.56
CA ILE A 18 -10.34 -23.59 -2.43
C ILE A 18 -11.12 -23.98 -1.16
N LEU A 19 -10.48 -24.73 -0.26
CA LEU A 19 -11.06 -25.09 1.02
C LEU A 19 -11.07 -23.87 1.95
N HIS A 20 -12.24 -23.51 2.45
CA HIS A 20 -12.40 -22.42 3.42
C HIS A 20 -13.18 -22.89 4.63
N PHE A 21 -12.77 -22.45 5.82
CA PHE A 21 -13.57 -22.64 7.03
C PHE A 21 -14.79 -21.72 6.97
N ILE A 22 -15.98 -22.30 7.09
CA ILE A 22 -17.25 -21.55 7.00
C ILE A 22 -17.57 -20.88 8.35
N HIS A 23 -17.08 -21.45 9.46
CA HIS A 23 -17.46 -21.00 10.80
C HIS A 23 -16.26 -20.64 11.67
N GLN A 24 -16.28 -19.43 12.23
CA GLN A 24 -15.22 -18.89 13.10
C GLN A 24 -14.97 -19.81 14.30
N SER A 25 -16.01 -20.39 14.92
CA SER A 25 -15.80 -21.27 16.09
C SER A 25 -14.97 -22.52 15.79
N PHE A 26 -14.91 -22.96 14.53
CA PHE A 26 -14.06 -24.09 14.16
C PHE A 26 -12.59 -23.65 14.07
N VAL A 27 -12.34 -22.45 13.52
CA VAL A 27 -11.02 -21.83 13.56
C VAL A 27 -10.58 -21.59 14.99
N ASP A 28 -11.47 -21.04 15.83
CA ASP A 28 -11.20 -20.80 17.25
C ASP A 28 -10.87 -22.10 17.98
N PHE A 29 -11.62 -23.18 17.72
CA PHE A 29 -11.32 -24.50 18.28
C PHE A 29 -9.95 -25.02 17.82
N LEU A 30 -9.58 -24.90 16.55
CA LEU A 30 -8.27 -25.34 16.05
C LEU A 30 -7.10 -24.56 16.65
N LEU A 31 -7.35 -23.33 17.10
CA LEU A 31 -6.36 -22.47 17.76
C LEU A 31 -6.35 -22.62 19.29
N SER A 32 -7.32 -23.35 19.86
CA SER A 32 -7.51 -23.41 21.29
C SER A 32 -6.77 -24.59 21.94
N PRO A 33 -6.42 -24.50 23.24
CA PRO A 33 -5.77 -25.59 23.97
C PRO A 33 -6.63 -26.86 24.09
N GLU A 34 -7.94 -26.76 23.84
CA GLU A 34 -8.86 -27.91 23.85
C GLU A 34 -8.76 -28.76 22.58
N CYS A 35 -8.10 -28.28 21.53
CA CYS A 35 -7.84 -29.06 20.33
C CYS A 35 -6.80 -30.16 20.60
N PRO A 36 -7.03 -31.42 20.17
CA PRO A 36 -5.98 -32.42 20.20
C PRO A 36 -4.74 -31.96 19.42
N ASP A 37 -3.55 -32.18 19.97
CA ASP A 37 -2.27 -31.72 19.40
C ASP A 37 -2.05 -32.12 17.93
N GLU A 38 -2.63 -33.24 17.49
CA GLU A 38 -2.57 -33.74 16.11
C GLU A 38 -3.35 -32.88 15.09
N PHE A 39 -4.32 -32.07 15.56
CA PHE A 39 -5.13 -31.17 14.73
C PHE A 39 -4.92 -29.69 15.09
N ALA A 40 -4.28 -29.41 16.23
CA ALA A 40 -4.07 -28.05 16.72
C ALA A 40 -3.17 -27.24 15.77
N ILE A 41 -3.61 -26.03 15.45
CA ILE A 41 -2.84 -25.07 14.66
C ILE A 41 -1.92 -24.31 15.58
N LYS A 42 -0.61 -24.52 15.43
CA LYS A 42 0.42 -23.73 16.11
C LYS A 42 0.60 -22.41 15.37
N GLU A 43 -0.13 -21.39 15.81
CA GLU A 43 -0.20 -20.10 15.11
C GLU A 43 1.18 -19.51 14.81
N VAL A 44 2.09 -19.47 15.78
CA VAL A 44 3.44 -18.91 15.59
C VAL A 44 4.22 -19.64 14.49
N GLU A 45 4.14 -20.98 14.45
CA GLU A 45 4.79 -21.78 13.43
C GLU A 45 4.17 -21.55 12.04
N GLN A 46 2.83 -21.43 11.98
CA GLN A 46 2.13 -21.14 10.74
C GLN A 46 2.39 -19.72 10.21
N GLN A 47 2.47 -18.72 11.08
CA GLN A 47 2.82 -17.35 10.68
C GLN A 47 4.25 -17.28 10.11
N HIS A 48 5.18 -18.04 10.70
CA HIS A 48 6.54 -18.17 10.16
C HIS A 48 6.53 -18.84 8.78
N GLN A 49 5.86 -19.98 8.64
CA GLN A 49 5.73 -20.69 7.36
C GLN A 49 5.08 -19.83 6.27
N LEU A 50 4.01 -19.09 6.61
CA LEU A 50 3.35 -18.17 5.69
C LEU A 50 4.24 -16.99 5.30
N SER A 51 5.04 -16.47 6.23
CA SER A 51 6.03 -15.42 5.95
C SER A 51 7.05 -15.88 4.91
N VAL A 52 7.68 -17.04 5.14
CA VAL A 52 8.65 -17.64 4.22
C VAL A 52 8.02 -17.95 2.86
N LEU A 53 6.82 -18.53 2.84
CA LEU A 53 6.11 -18.85 1.60
C LEU A 53 5.78 -17.58 0.79
N CYS A 54 5.34 -16.51 1.46
CA CYS A 54 5.06 -15.24 0.79
C CYS A 54 6.34 -14.65 0.18
N LEU A 55 7.44 -14.57 0.95
CA LEU A 55 8.70 -14.03 0.47
C LEU A 55 9.27 -14.87 -0.69
N THR A 56 9.25 -16.19 -0.56
CA THR A 56 9.66 -17.13 -1.62
C THR A 56 8.83 -16.94 -2.88
N THR A 57 7.50 -16.83 -2.75
CA THR A 57 6.59 -16.58 -3.87
C THR A 57 6.92 -15.27 -4.58
N MET A 58 7.15 -14.20 -3.81
CA MET A 58 7.54 -12.90 -4.33
C MET A 58 8.88 -12.97 -5.08
N LEU A 59 9.89 -13.63 -4.51
CA LEU A 59 11.21 -13.80 -5.16
C LEU A 59 11.11 -14.53 -6.49
N GLN A 60 10.32 -15.60 -6.55
CA GLN A 60 10.20 -16.44 -7.72
C GLN A 60 9.36 -15.82 -8.83
N GLN A 61 8.25 -15.16 -8.49
CA GLN A 61 7.25 -14.76 -9.48
C GLN A 61 7.27 -13.26 -9.83
N LEU A 62 7.79 -12.39 -8.96
CA LEU A 62 7.92 -10.98 -9.32
C LEU A 62 9.01 -10.77 -10.38
N HIS A 63 8.62 -10.16 -11.49
CA HIS A 63 9.53 -9.76 -12.54
C HIS A 63 9.05 -8.49 -13.25
N PHE A 64 9.95 -7.86 -13.99
CA PHE A 64 9.67 -6.68 -14.80
C PHE A 64 8.53 -6.93 -15.79
N ASN A 65 7.61 -5.97 -15.90
CA ASN A 65 6.53 -5.96 -16.88
C ASN A 65 5.66 -7.23 -16.83
N ILE A 66 5.18 -7.60 -15.63
CA ILE A 66 4.51 -8.89 -15.37
C ILE A 66 3.25 -9.07 -16.21
N CYS A 67 2.50 -8.00 -16.45
CA CYS A 67 1.31 -7.99 -17.30
C CYS A 67 1.61 -7.72 -18.79
N ARG A 68 2.89 -7.71 -19.19
CA ARG A 68 3.34 -7.53 -20.58
C ARG A 68 2.70 -6.31 -21.25
N LEU A 69 2.79 -5.17 -20.59
CA LEU A 69 2.32 -3.89 -21.13
C LEU A 69 3.14 -3.56 -22.39
N ASP A 70 2.43 -3.25 -23.47
CA ASP A 70 3.03 -3.02 -24.79
C ASP A 70 3.70 -1.65 -24.89
N THR A 71 3.23 -0.69 -24.10
CA THR A 71 3.73 0.68 -24.07
C THR A 71 3.58 1.27 -22.67
N SER A 72 4.42 2.27 -22.37
CA SER A 72 4.33 3.09 -21.17
C SER A 72 3.43 4.32 -21.32
N SER A 73 2.95 4.63 -22.53
CA SER A 73 2.20 5.86 -22.80
C SER A 73 0.74 5.81 -22.34
N LEU A 74 0.24 4.62 -21.99
CA LEU A 74 -1.13 4.43 -21.52
C LEU A 74 -1.17 4.41 -19.99
N LYS A 75 -2.27 4.92 -19.43
CA LYS A 75 -2.63 4.66 -18.04
C LYS A 75 -3.01 3.19 -17.90
N ASN A 76 -2.83 2.63 -16.71
CA ASN A 76 -3.22 1.24 -16.41
C ASN A 76 -4.68 0.95 -16.84
N ALA A 77 -5.59 1.90 -16.58
CA ALA A 77 -7.00 1.79 -16.92
C ALA A 77 -7.30 1.83 -18.44
N ASP A 78 -6.40 2.40 -19.23
CA ASP A 78 -6.55 2.55 -20.68
C ASP A 78 -5.87 1.41 -21.46
N VAL A 79 -5.18 0.50 -20.77
CA VAL A 79 -4.53 -0.66 -21.40
C VAL A 79 -5.59 -1.66 -21.85
N PRO A 80 -5.60 -2.06 -23.14
CA PRO A 80 -6.52 -3.08 -23.63
C PRO A 80 -6.35 -4.40 -22.89
N ASP A 81 -7.46 -4.98 -22.45
CA ASP A 81 -7.52 -6.30 -21.81
C ASP A 81 -6.75 -6.40 -20.47
N ILE A 82 -6.52 -5.26 -19.80
CA ILE A 82 -5.69 -5.22 -18.59
C ILE A 82 -6.20 -6.14 -17.47
N GLU A 83 -7.51 -6.26 -17.29
CA GLU A 83 -8.11 -7.10 -16.25
C GLU A 83 -7.80 -8.59 -16.49
N ASN A 84 -7.88 -9.06 -17.73
CA ASN A 84 -7.53 -10.44 -18.07
C ASN A 84 -6.02 -10.67 -18.00
N ARG A 85 -5.20 -9.68 -18.39
CA ARG A 85 -3.74 -9.77 -18.23
C ARG A 85 -3.36 -9.88 -16.75
N VAL A 86 -3.96 -9.08 -15.88
CA VAL A 86 -3.76 -9.17 -14.42
C VAL A 86 -4.17 -10.56 -13.92
N LYS A 87 -5.36 -11.02 -14.26
CA LYS A 87 -5.87 -12.34 -13.84
C LYS A 87 -5.00 -13.51 -14.31
N THR A 88 -4.40 -13.40 -15.48
CA THR A 88 -3.61 -14.48 -16.10
C THR A 88 -2.15 -14.46 -15.61
N ASN A 89 -1.56 -13.29 -15.39
CA ASN A 89 -0.14 -13.17 -15.06
C ASN A 89 0.13 -13.00 -13.56
N ILE A 90 -0.83 -12.50 -12.78
CA ILE A 90 -0.70 -12.36 -11.32
C ILE A 90 -1.53 -13.45 -10.66
N LEU A 91 -0.87 -14.57 -10.34
CA LEU A 91 -1.51 -15.74 -9.75
C LEU A 91 -2.09 -15.43 -8.36
N PRO A 92 -3.15 -16.15 -7.91
CA PRO A 92 -3.78 -15.90 -6.61
C PRO A 92 -2.80 -15.90 -5.43
N LEU A 93 -1.83 -16.83 -5.42
CA LEU A 93 -0.82 -16.91 -4.36
C LEU A 93 0.13 -15.70 -4.38
N LEU A 94 0.49 -15.20 -5.56
CA LEU A 94 1.30 -13.99 -5.68
C LEU A 94 0.52 -12.76 -5.23
N SER A 95 -0.74 -12.62 -5.64
CA SER A 95 -1.61 -11.54 -5.16
C SER A 95 -1.70 -11.53 -3.62
N TYR A 96 -1.91 -12.71 -3.03
CA TYR A 96 -1.91 -12.88 -1.57
C TYR A 96 -0.57 -12.46 -0.95
N ALA A 97 0.55 -13.00 -1.43
CA ALA A 97 1.86 -12.71 -0.89
C ALA A 97 2.17 -11.20 -0.90
N ASN A 98 1.92 -10.51 -2.02
CA ASN A 98 2.20 -9.07 -2.15
C ASN A 98 1.32 -8.21 -1.23
N CYS A 99 0.13 -8.68 -0.85
CA CYS A 99 -0.83 -7.96 -0.03
C CYS A 99 -0.68 -8.23 1.47
N PHE A 100 -0.28 -9.45 1.85
CA PHE A 100 -0.41 -9.94 3.23
C PHE A 100 0.93 -10.31 3.90
N VAL A 101 2.06 -10.30 3.17
CA VAL A 101 3.39 -10.63 3.74
C VAL A 101 3.70 -9.85 5.02
N ALA A 102 3.39 -8.56 5.09
CA ALA A 102 3.62 -7.75 6.29
C ALA A 102 2.81 -8.21 7.50
N GLY A 103 1.59 -8.71 7.29
CA GLY A 103 0.75 -9.22 8.37
C GLY A 103 1.35 -10.47 9.01
N HIS A 104 1.90 -11.37 8.19
CA HIS A 104 2.59 -12.57 8.69
C HIS A 104 3.90 -12.22 9.40
N LEU A 105 4.70 -11.33 8.79
CA LEU A 105 5.96 -10.88 9.38
C LEU A 105 5.76 -10.22 10.75
N HIS A 106 4.67 -9.46 10.94
CA HIS A 106 4.37 -8.81 12.21
C HIS A 106 4.21 -9.79 13.39
N HIS A 107 3.70 -10.99 13.12
CA HIS A 107 3.46 -12.03 14.12
C HIS A 107 4.58 -13.07 14.18
N THR A 108 5.67 -12.86 13.42
CA THR A 108 6.76 -13.82 13.28
C THR A 108 8.02 -13.31 13.96
N ALA A 109 8.65 -14.16 14.77
CA ALA A 109 9.99 -13.89 15.28
C ALA A 109 11.00 -14.01 14.14
N PHE A 110 11.86 -13.00 14.00
CA PHE A 110 12.87 -12.97 12.94
C PHE A 110 14.10 -13.78 13.33
N ASP A 111 14.35 -14.83 12.57
CA ASP A 111 15.66 -15.47 12.49
C ASP A 111 16.51 -14.87 11.34
N GLU A 112 17.80 -15.20 11.29
CA GLU A 112 18.72 -14.70 10.27
C GLU A 112 18.29 -15.05 8.83
N HIS A 113 17.69 -16.23 8.63
CA HIS A 113 17.25 -16.68 7.31
C HIS A 113 16.08 -15.83 6.81
N LEU A 114 15.05 -15.65 7.64
CA LEU A 114 13.90 -14.80 7.32
C LEU A 114 14.33 -13.35 7.08
N MET A 115 15.28 -12.83 7.88
CA MET A 115 15.86 -11.51 7.65
C MET A 115 16.59 -11.41 6.32
N ASP A 116 17.29 -12.45 5.89
CA ASP A 116 17.95 -12.49 4.57
C ASP A 116 16.95 -12.55 3.41
N GLU A 117 15.86 -13.31 3.54
CA GLU A 117 14.78 -13.34 2.56
C GLU A 117 14.12 -11.96 2.41
N VAL A 118 13.80 -11.29 3.53
CA VAL A 118 13.26 -9.92 3.50
C VAL A 118 14.25 -8.97 2.82
N ARG A 119 15.54 -9.02 3.19
CA ARG A 119 16.58 -8.22 2.55
C ARG A 119 16.59 -8.41 1.03
N THR A 120 16.56 -9.66 0.60
CA THR A 120 16.63 -10.04 -0.81
C THR A 120 15.39 -9.57 -1.56
N VAL A 121 14.18 -9.82 -1.04
CA VAL A 121 12.92 -9.36 -1.66
C VAL A 121 12.94 -7.85 -1.88
N PHE A 122 13.28 -7.06 -0.86
CA PHE A 122 13.23 -5.60 -0.99
C PHE A 122 14.35 -5.06 -1.89
N LYS A 123 15.58 -5.57 -1.78
CA LYS A 123 16.70 -5.10 -2.61
C LYS A 123 16.62 -5.60 -4.05
N GLU A 124 15.91 -6.69 -4.33
CA GLU A 124 15.82 -7.26 -5.67
C GLU A 124 14.50 -7.02 -6.37
N LYS A 125 13.39 -7.00 -5.63
CA LYS A 125 12.03 -7.07 -6.19
C LYS A 125 11.13 -5.90 -5.83
N LEU A 126 11.58 -4.91 -5.03
CA LEU A 126 10.76 -3.74 -4.64
C LEU A 126 10.05 -3.08 -5.83
N LEU A 127 10.75 -2.79 -6.93
CA LEU A 127 10.11 -2.13 -8.09
C LEU A 127 9.04 -3.03 -8.76
N TYR A 128 9.29 -4.34 -8.86
CA TYR A 128 8.35 -5.29 -9.42
C TYR A 128 7.14 -5.51 -8.49
N TRP A 129 7.37 -5.46 -7.18
CA TRP A 129 6.31 -5.47 -6.19
C TRP A 129 5.41 -4.23 -6.35
N LEU A 130 5.98 -3.02 -6.44
CA LEU A 130 5.22 -1.80 -6.70
C LEU A 130 4.45 -1.86 -8.03
N GLU A 131 5.02 -2.48 -9.06
CA GLU A 131 4.34 -2.70 -10.34
C GLU A 131 3.09 -3.57 -10.16
N VAL A 132 3.20 -4.69 -9.44
CA VAL A 132 2.06 -5.55 -9.10
C VAL A 132 1.02 -4.81 -8.25
N MET A 133 1.44 -4.06 -7.23
CA MET A 133 0.52 -3.30 -6.38
C MET A 133 -0.25 -2.22 -7.17
N SER A 134 0.42 -1.58 -8.14
CA SER A 134 -0.21 -0.65 -9.08
C SER A 134 -1.26 -1.34 -9.96
N LEU A 135 -0.90 -2.48 -10.55
CA LEU A 135 -1.77 -3.23 -11.46
C LEU A 135 -2.96 -3.90 -10.76
N LEU A 136 -2.79 -4.30 -9.49
CA LEU A 136 -3.86 -4.80 -8.63
C LEU A 136 -4.77 -3.68 -8.11
N LYS A 137 -4.42 -2.39 -8.32
CA LYS A 137 -5.11 -1.22 -7.74
C LYS A 137 -5.06 -1.18 -6.21
N GLU A 138 -3.97 -1.68 -5.62
CA GLU A 138 -3.75 -1.83 -4.17
C GLU A 138 -2.65 -0.88 -3.65
N MET A 139 -2.34 0.20 -4.38
CA MET A 139 -1.27 1.14 -4.02
C MET A 139 -1.45 1.76 -2.63
N ASN A 140 -2.70 1.97 -2.18
CA ASN A 140 -3.05 2.43 -0.84
C ASN A 140 -2.57 1.50 0.28
N ARG A 141 -2.22 0.24 -0.01
CA ARG A 141 -1.68 -0.72 0.97
C ARG A 141 -0.16 -0.69 1.07
N VAL A 142 0.53 -0.09 0.11
CA VAL A 142 2.00 -0.12 0.03
C VAL A 142 2.64 0.55 1.25
N VAL A 143 2.21 1.76 1.60
CA VAL A 143 2.78 2.49 2.75
C VAL A 143 2.50 1.76 4.06
N PRO A 144 1.28 1.29 4.37
CA PRO A 144 1.03 0.48 5.56
C PRO A 144 1.89 -0.79 5.63
N ILE A 145 2.04 -1.51 4.50
CA ILE A 145 2.90 -2.70 4.42
C ILE A 145 4.36 -2.36 4.72
N LEU A 146 4.90 -1.32 4.09
CA LEU A 146 6.27 -0.86 4.32
C LEU A 146 6.50 -0.40 5.76
N ARG A 147 5.52 0.28 6.38
CA ARG A 147 5.59 0.69 7.79
C ARG A 147 5.59 -0.51 8.74
N THR A 148 4.74 -1.50 8.50
CA THR A 148 4.73 -2.73 9.31
C THR A 148 6.07 -3.45 9.21
N ILE A 149 6.63 -3.58 8.00
CA ILE A 149 7.94 -4.20 7.78
C ILE A 149 9.04 -3.38 8.47
N LEU A 150 9.01 -2.05 8.35
CA LEU A 150 9.93 -1.17 9.05
C LEU A 150 9.87 -1.41 10.57
N ASN A 151 8.68 -1.51 11.16
CA ASN A 151 8.51 -1.77 12.59
C ASN A 151 9.08 -3.15 13.00
N CYS A 152 9.01 -4.14 12.12
CA CYS A 152 9.57 -5.47 12.38
C CYS A 152 11.10 -5.46 12.40
N VAL A 153 11.72 -4.62 11.56
CA VAL A 153 13.17 -4.63 11.33
C VAL A 153 13.91 -3.48 12.03
N ILE A 154 13.24 -2.43 12.50
CA ILE A 154 13.88 -1.20 13.00
C ILE A 154 14.81 -1.43 14.20
N MET A 155 14.49 -2.37 15.09
CA MET A 155 15.27 -2.66 16.30
C MET A 155 16.46 -3.60 16.05
N GLN A 156 16.70 -4.01 14.80
CA GLN A 156 17.74 -4.97 14.46
C GLN A 156 18.84 -4.31 13.60
N GLU A 157 20.11 -4.65 13.84
CA GLU A 157 21.20 -4.28 12.94
C GLU A 157 21.14 -5.17 11.69
N ASN A 158 20.50 -4.70 10.62
CA ASN A 158 20.15 -5.56 9.48
C ASN A 158 20.48 -4.99 8.10
N GLY A 159 20.88 -3.73 7.99
CA GLY A 159 21.18 -3.08 6.71
C GLY A 159 20.00 -3.01 5.72
N ILE A 160 18.75 -3.23 6.17
CA ILE A 160 17.51 -3.05 5.37
C ILE A 160 16.65 -1.91 5.88
N THR A 161 16.75 -1.53 7.16
CA THR A 161 15.96 -0.43 7.76
C THR A 161 16.04 0.87 6.94
N GLU A 162 17.24 1.34 6.63
CA GLU A 162 17.42 2.57 5.84
C GLU A 162 16.89 2.44 4.41
N PHE A 163 16.99 1.24 3.82
CA PHE A 163 16.44 0.98 2.50
C PHE A 163 14.91 1.05 2.50
N VAL A 164 14.25 0.52 3.53
CA VAL A 164 12.79 0.60 3.69
C VAL A 164 12.35 2.04 3.94
N ARG A 165 13.11 2.83 4.71
CA ARG A 165 12.86 4.28 4.87
C ARG A 165 12.96 5.02 3.54
N ASP A 166 13.98 4.71 2.73
CA ASP A 166 14.13 5.28 1.40
C ASP A 166 12.98 4.87 0.47
N ALA A 167 12.54 3.60 0.54
CA ALA A 167 11.39 3.11 -0.22
C ALA A 167 10.08 3.81 0.17
N LEU A 168 9.87 4.13 1.45
CA LEU A 168 8.74 4.95 1.90
C LEU A 168 8.77 6.33 1.26
N GLN A 169 9.94 6.99 1.21
CA GLN A 169 10.09 8.29 0.54
C GLN A 169 9.87 8.19 -0.98
N PHE A 170 10.37 7.11 -1.60
CA PHE A 170 10.17 6.85 -3.02
C PHE A 170 8.68 6.68 -3.38
N VAL A 171 7.95 5.90 -2.59
CA VAL A 171 6.50 5.71 -2.78
C VAL A 171 5.74 6.99 -2.49
N ALA A 172 6.17 7.77 -1.51
CA ALA A 172 5.51 9.03 -1.23
C ALA A 172 5.72 10.03 -2.39
N ALA A 173 6.94 10.19 -2.91
CA ALA A 173 7.21 11.09 -4.03
C ALA A 173 6.54 10.66 -5.36
N PHE A 174 6.43 9.35 -5.61
CA PHE A 174 6.04 8.81 -6.92
C PHE A 174 4.79 7.93 -6.90
N GLY A 175 4.10 7.77 -5.77
CA GLY A 175 2.96 6.86 -5.63
C GLY A 175 1.81 7.21 -6.57
N VAL A 176 1.53 8.51 -6.76
CA VAL A 176 0.47 8.99 -7.67
C VAL A 176 0.73 8.58 -9.13
N PRO A 177 1.86 8.94 -9.77
CA PRO A 177 2.11 8.51 -11.14
C PRO A 177 2.21 6.99 -11.27
N ILE A 178 2.77 6.29 -10.28
CA ILE A 178 2.83 4.81 -10.27
C ILE A 178 1.42 4.22 -10.26
N THR A 179 0.49 4.76 -9.48
CA THR A 179 -0.91 4.33 -9.43
C THR A 179 -1.61 4.50 -10.78
N GLN A 180 -1.28 5.58 -11.51
CA GLN A 180 -1.87 5.86 -12.82
C GLN A 180 -1.26 5.00 -13.94
N SER A 181 0.06 4.76 -13.91
CA SER A 181 0.77 4.00 -14.93
C SER A 181 1.99 3.28 -14.32
N ALA A 182 1.90 1.96 -14.17
CA ALA A 182 2.95 1.15 -13.55
C ALA A 182 4.33 1.29 -14.24
N PRO A 183 4.45 1.40 -15.58
CA PRO A 183 5.73 1.63 -16.26
C PRO A 183 6.49 2.88 -15.80
N HIS A 184 5.80 3.89 -15.26
CA HIS A 184 6.44 5.11 -14.76
C HIS A 184 7.29 4.90 -13.50
N ILE A 185 7.21 3.72 -12.86
CA ILE A 185 8.21 3.28 -11.87
C ILE A 185 9.62 3.37 -12.46
N TYR A 186 9.80 2.87 -13.69
CA TYR A 186 11.10 2.77 -14.34
C TYR A 186 11.44 4.03 -15.14
N LEU A 187 10.45 4.66 -15.77
CA LEU A 187 10.70 5.78 -16.69
C LEU A 187 10.78 7.14 -15.99
N SER A 188 10.09 7.30 -14.87
CA SER A 188 10.01 8.56 -14.14
C SER A 188 10.52 8.43 -12.72
N ALA A 189 9.95 7.53 -11.91
CA ALA A 189 10.30 7.45 -10.50
C ALA A 189 11.79 7.12 -10.29
N LEU A 190 12.30 6.07 -10.95
CA LEU A 190 13.67 5.61 -10.76
C LEU A 190 14.75 6.62 -11.24
N PRO A 191 14.68 7.21 -12.44
CA PRO A 191 15.67 8.20 -12.88
C PRO A 191 15.66 9.49 -12.04
N PHE A 192 14.48 9.90 -11.56
CA PHE A 192 14.28 11.15 -10.81
C PHE A 192 14.43 11.00 -9.29
N ALA A 193 14.52 9.77 -8.75
CA ALA A 193 14.85 9.55 -7.34
C ALA A 193 16.21 10.15 -6.99
N PRO A 194 16.40 10.88 -5.88
CA PRO A 194 17.61 11.62 -5.50
C PRO A 194 18.92 10.83 -5.63
N GLU A 195 20.06 11.52 -5.77
CA GLU A 195 21.37 10.87 -5.91
C GLU A 195 21.72 9.92 -4.76
N GLN A 196 21.33 10.28 -3.53
CA GLN A 196 21.56 9.46 -2.35
C GLN A 196 20.46 8.43 -2.08
N SER A 197 19.41 8.36 -2.91
CA SER A 197 18.35 7.35 -2.75
C SER A 197 18.93 5.94 -2.86
N LEU A 198 18.67 5.13 -1.84
CA LEU A 198 19.07 3.73 -1.81
C LEU A 198 18.32 2.91 -2.87
N VAL A 199 17.02 3.13 -3.04
CA VAL A 199 16.24 2.52 -4.13
C VAL A 199 16.86 2.88 -5.48
N GLY A 200 17.18 4.16 -5.71
CA GLY A 200 17.88 4.61 -6.90
C GLY A 200 19.20 3.85 -7.12
N LYS A 201 20.08 3.82 -6.11
CA LYS A 201 21.40 3.17 -6.19
C LYS A 201 21.31 1.67 -6.45
N TYR A 202 20.34 0.96 -5.88
CA TYR A 202 20.19 -0.49 -6.05
C TYR A 202 19.60 -0.87 -7.41
N PHE A 203 18.65 -0.09 -7.92
CA PHE A 203 17.89 -0.47 -9.12
C PHE A 203 18.36 0.20 -10.41
N LEU A 204 18.80 1.46 -10.36
CA LEU A 204 19.18 2.20 -11.57
C LEU A 204 20.25 1.47 -12.42
N PRO A 205 21.30 0.85 -11.84
CA PRO A 205 22.29 0.09 -12.63
C PRO A 205 21.71 -1.10 -13.42
N ARG A 206 20.55 -1.62 -13.01
CA ARG A 206 19.89 -2.75 -13.69
C ARG A 206 19.15 -2.33 -14.96
N PHE A 207 18.96 -1.03 -15.16
CA PHE A 207 18.23 -0.47 -16.29
C PHE A 207 19.10 0.55 -17.05
N PRO A 208 20.18 0.10 -17.72
CA PRO A 208 21.19 0.98 -18.33
C PRO A 208 20.69 1.81 -19.52
N ARG A 209 19.47 1.55 -20.02
CA ARG A 209 18.86 2.27 -21.15
C ARG A 209 17.86 3.34 -20.72
N LEU A 210 17.76 3.64 -19.42
CA LEU A 210 16.91 4.70 -18.92
C LEU A 210 17.54 6.08 -19.11
N LEU A 211 16.68 7.09 -19.01
CA LEU A 211 17.09 8.48 -18.93
C LEU A 211 18.08 8.67 -17.77
N THR A 212 19.16 9.41 -18.02
CA THR A 212 20.11 9.81 -16.99
C THR A 212 20.04 11.33 -16.84
N LEU A 213 19.70 11.81 -15.65
CA LEU A 213 19.74 13.23 -15.34
C LEU A 213 21.19 13.64 -15.08
N THR A 214 21.72 14.55 -15.88
CA THR A 214 23.09 15.08 -15.73
C THR A 214 23.17 16.28 -14.79
N THR A 215 22.04 16.95 -14.53
CA THR A 215 21.93 18.16 -13.71
C THR A 215 20.56 18.24 -13.04
N GLY A 216 20.48 18.89 -11.89
CA GLY A 216 19.19 19.21 -11.22
C GLY A 216 18.58 18.06 -10.42
N LYS A 217 19.33 16.96 -10.26
CA LYS A 217 18.94 15.86 -9.39
C LYS A 217 19.23 16.25 -7.93
N PRO A 218 18.25 16.21 -7.02
CA PRO A 218 18.49 16.54 -5.63
C PRO A 218 19.40 15.48 -4.99
N ASP A 219 20.22 15.88 -4.02
CA ASP A 219 21.07 14.93 -3.28
C ASP A 219 20.22 13.99 -2.42
N HIS A 220 19.26 14.56 -1.69
CA HIS A 220 18.38 13.86 -0.75
C HIS A 220 16.91 14.10 -1.06
N TRP A 221 16.03 13.26 -0.52
CA TRP A 221 14.59 13.49 -0.57
C TRP A 221 14.23 14.82 0.09
N SER A 222 13.29 15.55 -0.52
CA SER A 222 12.71 16.75 0.07
C SER A 222 11.98 16.42 1.37
N GLN A 223 12.09 17.28 2.38
CA GLN A 223 11.24 17.18 3.58
C GLN A 223 9.75 17.45 3.26
N CYS A 224 9.49 18.18 2.17
CA CYS A 224 8.16 18.32 1.60
C CYS A 224 7.86 17.11 0.72
N VAL A 225 6.96 16.25 1.21
CA VAL A 225 6.61 14.98 0.57
C VAL A 225 5.56 15.16 -0.53
N PHE A 226 4.59 16.05 -0.31
CA PHE A 226 3.55 16.38 -1.29
C PHE A 226 3.28 17.88 -1.35
N VAL A 227 3.04 18.38 -2.56
CA VAL A 227 2.33 19.64 -2.79
C VAL A 227 1.03 19.28 -3.48
N LEU A 228 -0.08 19.52 -2.81
CA LEU A 228 -1.40 19.11 -3.28
C LEU A 228 -2.14 20.33 -3.80
N GLU A 229 -2.28 20.37 -5.11
CA GLU A 229 -3.04 21.41 -5.79
C GLU A 229 -4.50 20.95 -5.88
N SER A 230 -5.39 21.67 -5.21
CA SER A 230 -6.81 21.50 -5.47
C SER A 230 -7.10 22.07 -6.86
N ASN A 231 -7.81 21.32 -7.71
CA ASN A 231 -8.32 21.82 -8.99
C ASN A 231 -9.39 22.92 -8.85
N LEU A 232 -9.65 23.32 -7.61
CA LEU A 232 -10.54 24.38 -7.22
C LEU A 232 -9.71 25.66 -7.27
N ASN A 233 -9.94 26.50 -8.28
CA ASN A 233 -9.27 27.81 -8.42
C ASN A 233 -9.75 28.78 -7.32
N ASP A 234 -9.48 28.42 -6.06
CA ASP A 234 -10.00 29.02 -4.84
C ASP A 234 -9.05 28.71 -3.66
N PRO A 235 -8.65 29.71 -2.85
CA PRO A 235 -7.70 29.49 -1.76
C PRO A 235 -8.21 28.51 -0.71
N ILE A 236 -7.35 27.60 -0.26
CA ILE A 236 -7.58 26.74 0.90
C ILE A 236 -7.47 27.60 2.17
N THR A 237 -8.48 27.55 3.04
CA THR A 237 -8.54 28.35 4.28
C THR A 237 -8.22 27.56 5.54
N ALA A 238 -8.43 26.23 5.52
CA ALA A 238 -8.08 25.36 6.63
C ALA A 238 -7.80 23.92 6.15
N VAL A 239 -7.01 23.20 6.96
CA VAL A 239 -6.73 21.77 6.82
C VAL A 239 -6.83 21.11 8.19
N THR A 240 -7.28 19.86 8.25
CA THR A 240 -7.27 19.05 9.48
C THR A 240 -7.04 17.58 9.18
N PHE A 241 -6.36 16.87 10.07
CA PHE A 241 -6.09 15.43 9.92
C PHE A 241 -7.20 14.61 10.57
N SER A 242 -7.49 13.44 10.01
CA SER A 242 -8.30 12.44 10.69
C SER A 242 -7.57 11.91 11.91
N HIS A 243 -8.32 11.39 12.89
CA HIS A 243 -7.74 10.99 14.17
C HIS A 243 -6.75 9.80 14.06
N ASP A 244 -6.86 9.00 13.00
CA ASP A 244 -5.90 7.93 12.64
C ASP A 244 -4.77 8.39 11.72
N GLU A 245 -4.73 9.68 11.38
CA GLU A 245 -3.75 10.31 10.49
C GLU A 245 -3.64 9.66 9.11
N ARG A 246 -4.61 8.82 8.69
CA ARG A 246 -4.64 8.17 7.36
C ARG A 246 -5.26 9.04 6.28
N SER A 247 -6.02 10.03 6.68
CA SER A 247 -6.63 10.99 5.78
C SER A 247 -6.53 12.39 6.37
N PHE A 248 -6.69 13.39 5.53
CA PHE A 248 -6.88 14.75 5.99
C PHE A 248 -7.90 15.45 5.08
N ALA A 249 -8.55 16.46 5.61
CA ALA A 249 -9.53 17.24 4.89
C ALA A 249 -8.99 18.65 4.67
N SER A 250 -9.25 19.19 3.49
CA SER A 250 -8.96 20.58 3.13
C SER A 250 -10.25 21.28 2.79
N VAL A 251 -10.37 22.56 3.14
CA VAL A 251 -11.54 23.37 2.78
C VAL A 251 -11.14 24.66 2.09
N SER A 252 -11.83 24.98 1.00
CA SER A 252 -11.65 26.21 0.24
C SER A 252 -12.49 27.35 0.81
N ARG A 253 -12.14 28.60 0.48
CA ARG A 253 -12.88 29.80 0.87
C ARG A 253 -14.36 29.73 0.48
N LYS A 254 -14.69 29.17 -0.68
CA LYS A 254 -16.06 28.98 -1.19
C LYS A 254 -16.78 27.76 -0.60
N GLY A 255 -16.17 27.07 0.35
CA GLY A 255 -16.79 25.95 1.04
C GLY A 255 -16.68 24.61 0.32
N SER A 256 -15.72 24.46 -0.59
CA SER A 256 -15.42 23.17 -1.20
C SER A 256 -14.49 22.36 -0.30
N ILE A 257 -14.94 21.19 0.17
CA ILE A 257 -14.19 20.26 1.00
C ILE A 257 -13.69 19.10 0.15
N CYS A 258 -12.39 18.82 0.22
CA CYS A 258 -11.78 17.62 -0.35
C CYS A 258 -11.20 16.77 0.79
N ILE A 259 -11.35 15.44 0.65
CA ILE A 259 -10.72 14.46 1.53
C ILE A 259 -9.56 13.83 0.77
N TRP A 260 -8.43 13.73 1.44
CA TRP A 260 -7.17 13.28 0.87
C TRP A 260 -6.60 12.13 1.67
N ASP A 261 -5.90 11.25 0.99
CA ASP A 261 -5.05 10.23 1.57
C ASP A 261 -3.76 10.91 2.06
N SER A 262 -3.47 10.81 3.36
CA SER A 262 -2.30 11.46 3.95
C SER A 262 -0.98 10.82 3.55
N GLU A 263 -1.00 9.55 3.13
CA GLU A 263 0.18 8.77 2.79
C GLU A 263 0.53 8.87 1.32
N MET A 264 -0.48 8.99 0.45
CA MET A 264 -0.31 9.04 -1.01
C MET A 264 -0.56 10.43 -1.61
N GLY A 265 -1.12 11.36 -0.84
CA GLY A 265 -1.51 12.68 -1.35
C GLY A 265 -2.60 12.62 -2.43
N ILE A 266 -3.38 11.54 -2.50
CA ILE A 266 -4.43 11.37 -3.51
C ILE A 266 -5.75 11.87 -2.94
N GLN A 267 -6.54 12.59 -3.74
CA GLN A 267 -7.89 12.96 -3.35
C GLN A 267 -8.77 11.70 -3.29
N ILE A 268 -9.18 11.30 -2.08
CA ILE A 268 -10.08 10.17 -1.82
C ILE A 268 -11.52 10.56 -2.18
N SER A 269 -11.92 11.80 -1.84
CA SER A 269 -13.31 12.21 -2.00
C SER A 269 -13.49 13.72 -2.11
N GLY A 270 -14.66 14.14 -2.60
CA GLY A 270 -15.00 15.53 -2.92
C GLY A 270 -14.71 15.90 -4.38
N PRO A 271 -14.81 17.20 -4.74
CA PRO A 271 -15.11 18.31 -3.85
C PRO A 271 -16.58 18.32 -3.40
N PHE A 272 -16.81 18.34 -2.09
CA PHE A 272 -18.14 18.54 -1.50
C PHE A 272 -18.36 20.03 -1.30
N THR A 273 -19.47 20.58 -1.79
CA THR A 273 -19.73 22.02 -1.64
C THR A 273 -20.72 22.26 -0.52
N ILE A 274 -20.31 22.99 0.51
CA ILE A 274 -21.23 23.53 1.50
C ILE A 274 -21.91 24.75 0.88
N GLN A 275 -23.19 24.61 0.52
CA GLN A 275 -23.98 25.73 0.05
C GLN A 275 -24.46 26.56 1.23
N SER A 276 -24.08 27.85 1.26
CA SER A 276 -24.64 28.82 2.19
C SER A 276 -25.22 30.00 1.43
N THR A 277 -26.45 30.38 1.79
CA THR A 277 -27.16 31.53 1.22
C THR A 277 -26.72 32.87 1.83
N GLN A 278 -25.75 32.85 2.76
CA GLN A 278 -25.32 34.02 3.51
C GLN A 278 -24.16 34.76 2.79
N PRO A 279 -24.26 36.09 2.58
CA PRO A 279 -23.15 36.88 2.06
C PRO A 279 -21.99 36.91 3.07
N GLY A 280 -20.78 36.60 2.60
CA GLY A 280 -19.57 36.53 3.45
C GLY A 280 -19.31 35.16 4.08
N PHE A 281 -19.90 34.09 3.54
CA PHE A 281 -19.57 32.72 3.93
C PHE A 281 -18.08 32.44 3.71
N ASN A 282 -17.35 32.28 4.80
CA ASN A 282 -15.93 31.91 4.80
C ASN A 282 -15.71 30.92 5.94
N ILE A 283 -15.20 29.74 5.62
CA ILE A 283 -14.97 28.70 6.61
C ILE A 283 -13.66 29.01 7.33
N SER A 284 -13.74 29.16 8.65
CA SER A 284 -12.62 29.56 9.52
C SER A 284 -11.84 28.39 10.09
N GLY A 285 -12.32 27.16 9.89
CA GLY A 285 -11.84 25.99 10.59
C GLY A 285 -12.61 24.74 10.21
N LEU A 286 -11.92 23.62 10.33
CA LEU A 286 -12.36 22.31 9.91
C LEU A 286 -11.93 21.32 10.99
N ASP A 287 -12.78 20.37 11.32
CA ASP A 287 -12.41 19.29 12.25
C ASP A 287 -13.05 17.96 11.85
N PHE A 288 -12.37 16.85 12.16
CA PHE A 288 -12.94 15.53 11.99
C PHE A 288 -13.74 15.15 13.24
N SER A 289 -14.92 14.54 13.04
CA SER A 289 -15.63 13.95 14.16
C SER A 289 -14.83 12.78 14.76
N PRO A 290 -14.91 12.55 16.09
CA PRO A 290 -14.22 11.43 16.73
C PRO A 290 -14.60 10.05 16.18
N ASP A 291 -15.81 9.92 15.62
CA ASP A 291 -16.30 8.69 15.00
C ASP A 291 -15.81 8.46 13.56
N ARG A 292 -14.97 9.37 13.02
CA ARG A 292 -14.38 9.35 11.67
C ARG A 292 -15.38 9.40 10.51
N LYS A 293 -16.66 9.66 10.78
CA LYS A 293 -17.71 9.62 9.75
C LYS A 293 -18.11 11.00 9.23
N HIS A 294 -17.72 12.06 9.94
CA HIS A 294 -18.17 13.41 9.64
C HIS A 294 -16.99 14.38 9.66
N VAL A 295 -17.09 15.42 8.83
CA VAL A 295 -16.19 16.57 8.86
C VAL A 295 -17.04 17.79 9.21
N ILE A 296 -16.68 18.47 10.28
CA ILE A 296 -17.35 19.65 10.79
C ILE A 296 -16.61 20.87 10.24
N ALA A 297 -17.33 21.78 9.60
CA ALA A 297 -16.80 23.06 9.14
C ALA A 297 -17.39 24.19 9.98
N ASN A 298 -16.55 25.05 10.55
CA ASN A 298 -17.00 26.20 11.30
C ASN A 298 -16.96 27.48 10.44
N TYR A 299 -17.93 28.36 10.67
CA TYR A 299 -17.95 29.68 10.05
C TYR A 299 -18.04 30.75 11.15
N PRO A 300 -17.41 31.93 10.98
CA PRO A 300 -17.18 32.92 12.03
C PRO A 300 -18.45 33.62 12.56
N LYS A 301 -19.65 33.18 12.15
CA LYS A 301 -20.93 33.61 12.72
C LYS A 301 -21.76 32.41 13.21
N GLY A 302 -21.17 31.63 14.11
CA GLY A 302 -21.86 30.84 15.15
C GLY A 302 -23.14 30.11 14.76
N ARG A 303 -23.02 28.88 14.23
CA ARG A 303 -23.76 27.71 14.70
C ARG A 303 -23.17 26.45 14.07
N TRP A 304 -23.04 25.41 14.86
CA TRP A 304 -22.63 24.08 14.41
C TRP A 304 -23.73 23.52 13.49
N SER A 305 -23.35 23.05 12.30
CA SER A 305 -24.20 22.29 11.38
C SER A 305 -23.40 21.15 10.80
#